data_AF-A0AAC8QHG7-F1
#
_entry.id   AF-A0AAC8QHG7-F1
#
_cell.length_a   1.000
_cell.length_b   1.000
_cell.length_c   1.000
_cell.angle_alpha   90.00
_cell.angle_beta   90.00
_cell.angle_gamma   90.00
#
_symmetry.space_group_name_H-M   'P 1'
#
loop_
_entity.id
_entity.type
_entity.pdbx_description
1 polymer ?
#
loop_
_entity_poly.entity_id
_entity_poly.type
_entity_poly.pdbx_seq_one_letter_code
_entity_poly.pdbx_strand_id
1 'polypeptide(L)'
;MSVDYEPISDWSPAGRSALVARRGAELRLLLDTAFTEFCDQQDLAAFGFHGDDPIAEAVEWCITGFVERDLDPLKLHAGSRSFRLFTEVAFWLSQKVGARALERLLRVRRDPANPEDLPGAEDVWDPPEAPASLRLKDLQERLARTLRELRHRTCADLVGYWLRGTQRLRARLFGWNEEAQVQHPATSKTRTSAHVHDARFRFQCLHQGLLQDAETHPELAATREMLFRPCANEVPYRRPARQVAQALPSGVAKGPREARRLCREGSALLVRALLTRFASIPEEGEERAEWMFGRQALAPMTLNALELEDREELRIQLQALPPPEALLQEAS
;
A
#
# COMPACT_ATOMS: atom_id res chain seq x y z
N MET A 1 -40.72 23.00 -1.62
CA MET A 1 -40.47 23.88 -0.45
C MET A 1 -38.99 23.75 -0.15
N SER A 2 -38.19 24.83 -0.16
CA SER A 2 -36.79 24.71 0.26
C SER A 2 -36.80 24.45 1.76
N VAL A 3 -36.22 23.32 2.17
CA VAL A 3 -35.90 23.10 3.57
C VAL A 3 -34.63 23.91 3.81
N ASP A 4 -34.76 25.03 4.50
CA ASP A 4 -33.62 25.88 4.83
C ASP A 4 -32.90 25.26 6.02
N TYR A 5 -31.71 24.71 5.78
CA TYR A 5 -30.85 24.16 6.82
C TYR A 5 -30.07 25.27 7.54
N GLU A 6 -29.90 25.14 8.86
CA GLU A 6 -29.15 26.11 9.67
C GLU A 6 -27.69 26.20 9.19
N PRO A 7 -27.16 27.40 8.91
CA PRO A 7 -25.79 27.58 8.47
C PRO A 7 -24.79 27.29 9.59
N ILE A 8 -23.65 26.70 9.24
CA ILE A 8 -22.54 26.50 10.19
C ILE A 8 -21.69 27.77 10.18
N SER A 9 -21.69 28.48 11.31
CA SER A 9 -21.04 29.79 11.45
C SER A 9 -19.55 29.73 11.80
N ASP A 10 -19.10 28.65 12.44
CA ASP A 10 -17.71 28.47 12.86
C ASP A 10 -17.18 27.10 12.40
N TRP A 11 -16.30 27.14 11.39
CA TRP A 11 -15.66 25.97 10.79
C TRP A 11 -14.31 25.63 11.43
N SER A 12 -13.86 26.38 12.44
CA SER A 12 -12.66 26.03 13.17
C SER A 12 -12.82 24.68 13.89
N PRO A 13 -11.73 23.96 14.21
CA PRO A 13 -11.81 22.73 15.00
C PRO A 13 -12.56 22.91 16.33
N ALA A 14 -12.36 24.06 17.00
CA ALA A 14 -13.05 24.39 18.24
C ALA A 14 -14.56 24.64 18.02
N GLY A 15 -14.92 25.39 16.97
CA GLY A 15 -16.31 25.65 16.58
C GLY A 15 -17.08 24.38 16.25
N ARG A 16 -16.47 23.49 15.45
CA ARG A 16 -17.06 22.20 15.07
C ARG A 16 -17.22 21.27 16.28
N SER A 17 -16.22 21.23 17.16
CA SER A 17 -16.31 20.48 18.43
C SER A 17 -17.46 20.99 19.30
N ALA A 18 -17.57 22.31 19.47
CA ALA A 18 -18.63 22.93 20.25
C ALA A 18 -20.02 22.70 19.63
N LEU A 19 -20.12 22.72 18.30
CA LEU A 19 -21.35 22.41 17.57
C LEU A 19 -21.80 20.97 17.82
N VAL A 20 -20.89 20.00 17.68
CA VAL A 20 -21.19 18.58 17.95
C VAL A 20 -21.56 18.37 19.41
N ALA A 21 -20.89 19.03 20.36
CA ALA A 21 -21.26 18.94 21.78
C ALA A 21 -22.68 19.46 22.05
N ARG A 22 -23.09 20.54 21.37
CA ARG A 22 -24.41 21.17 21.58
C ARG A 22 -25.55 20.50 20.81
N ARG A 23 -25.29 20.06 19.58
CA ARG A 23 -26.31 19.59 18.62
C ARG A 23 -26.04 18.19 18.09
N GLY A 24 -25.11 17.45 18.67
CA GLY A 24 -24.66 16.15 18.16
C GLY A 24 -25.76 15.11 17.99
N ALA A 25 -26.81 15.11 18.82
CA ALA A 25 -27.94 14.20 18.66
C ALA A 25 -28.74 14.47 17.37
N GLU A 26 -28.96 15.73 17.03
CA GLU A 26 -29.64 16.13 15.79
C GLU A 26 -28.77 15.84 14.56
N LEU A 27 -27.47 16.14 14.64
CA LEU A 27 -26.55 15.84 13.53
C LEU A 27 -26.47 14.33 13.24
N ARG A 28 -26.46 13.51 14.29
CA ARG A 28 -26.53 12.04 14.18
C ARG A 28 -27.83 11.61 13.53
N LEU A 29 -28.97 12.15 13.95
CA LEU A 29 -30.26 11.83 13.36
C LEU A 29 -30.33 12.16 11.86
N LEU A 30 -29.76 13.30 11.44
CA LEU A 30 -29.69 13.68 10.02
C LEU A 30 -28.84 12.68 9.21
N LEU A 31 -27.67 12.30 9.72
CA LEU A 31 -26.80 11.31 9.09
C LEU A 31 -27.46 9.94 9.05
N ASP A 32 -28.05 9.50 10.16
CA ASP A 32 -28.72 8.20 10.31
C ASP A 32 -29.86 8.07 9.29
N THR A 33 -30.72 9.09 9.21
CA THR A 33 -31.81 9.14 8.21
C THR A 33 -31.25 9.07 6.78
N ALA A 34 -30.21 9.87 6.48
CA ALA A 34 -29.63 9.92 5.15
C ALA A 34 -28.92 8.61 4.76
N PHE A 35 -28.24 7.95 5.70
CA PHE A 35 -27.61 6.66 5.49
C PHE A 35 -28.64 5.53 5.37
N THR A 36 -29.74 5.59 6.13
CA THR A 36 -30.87 4.66 5.97
C THR A 36 -31.44 4.75 4.55
N GLU A 37 -31.75 5.96 4.07
CA GLU A 37 -32.23 6.18 2.69
C GLU A 37 -31.20 5.74 1.63
N PHE A 38 -29.90 5.92 1.90
CA PHE A 38 -28.84 5.44 1.02
C PHE A 38 -28.79 3.90 0.99
N CYS A 39 -28.98 3.25 2.14
CA CYS A 39 -28.98 1.80 2.31
C CYS A 39 -30.14 1.11 1.59
N ASP A 40 -31.25 1.81 1.34
CA ASP A 40 -32.34 1.32 0.49
C ASP A 40 -31.86 1.01 -0.95
N GLN A 41 -30.76 1.64 -1.39
CA GLN A 41 -30.27 1.56 -2.77
C GLN A 41 -28.84 1.01 -2.89
N GLN A 42 -28.04 1.10 -1.84
CA GLN A 42 -26.60 0.80 -1.84
C GLN A 42 -26.19 0.09 -0.55
N ASP A 43 -25.05 -0.60 -0.55
CA ASP A 43 -24.51 -1.22 0.66
C ASP A 43 -23.35 -0.38 1.21
N LEU A 44 -23.31 -0.23 2.55
CA LEU A 44 -22.22 0.46 3.25
C LEU A 44 -20.96 -0.40 3.42
N ALA A 45 -21.08 -1.72 3.28
CA ALA A 45 -19.94 -2.64 3.32
C ALA A 45 -18.87 -2.28 2.27
N ALA A 46 -19.30 -1.87 1.07
CA ALA A 46 -18.40 -1.42 0.01
C ALA A 46 -17.55 -0.19 0.38
N PHE A 47 -17.95 0.54 1.42
CA PHE A 47 -17.27 1.71 1.94
C PHE A 47 -16.52 1.44 3.25
N GLY A 48 -16.41 0.18 3.68
CA GLY A 48 -15.67 -0.20 4.87
C GLY A 48 -16.43 0.01 6.17
N PHE A 49 -17.76 -0.15 6.18
CA PHE A 49 -18.59 -0.15 7.39
C PHE A 49 -19.23 -1.54 7.52
N HIS A 50 -18.84 -2.29 8.54
CA HIS A 50 -19.12 -3.73 8.65
C HIS A 50 -19.58 -4.15 10.05
N GLY A 51 -19.73 -3.21 10.99
CA GLY A 51 -20.20 -3.55 12.34
C GLY A 51 -21.63 -4.08 12.37
N ASP A 52 -22.07 -4.53 13.56
CA ASP A 52 -23.45 -5.00 13.80
C ASP A 52 -24.51 -3.96 13.40
N ASP A 53 -24.13 -2.68 13.44
CA ASP A 53 -24.92 -1.55 12.93
C ASP A 53 -24.02 -0.66 12.02
N PRO A 54 -23.94 -0.97 10.71
CA PRO A 54 -23.10 -0.21 9.77
C PRO A 54 -23.52 1.26 9.63
N ILE A 55 -24.80 1.57 9.87
CA ILE A 55 -25.33 2.93 9.81
C ILE A 55 -24.80 3.72 11.01
N ALA A 56 -24.93 3.19 12.22
CA ALA A 56 -24.38 3.83 13.42
C ALA A 56 -22.86 4.03 13.32
N GLU A 57 -22.13 3.04 12.77
CA GLU A 57 -20.70 3.15 12.51
C GLU A 57 -20.38 4.30 11.54
N ALA A 58 -21.12 4.39 10.42
CA ALA A 58 -20.96 5.46 9.44
C ALA A 58 -21.29 6.84 10.02
N VAL A 59 -22.33 6.93 10.84
CA VAL A 59 -22.72 8.16 11.54
C VAL A 59 -21.60 8.65 12.46
N GLU A 60 -21.06 7.80 13.33
CA GLU A 60 -19.98 8.19 14.25
C GLU A 60 -18.69 8.54 13.51
N TRP A 61 -18.39 7.83 12.43
CA TRP A 61 -17.26 8.15 11.56
C TRP A 61 -17.41 9.55 10.94
N CYS A 62 -18.61 9.92 10.49
CA CYS A 62 -18.89 11.26 9.95
C CYS A 62 -18.78 12.34 11.03
N ILE A 63 -19.31 12.11 12.22
CA ILE A 63 -19.25 13.07 13.34
C ILE A 63 -17.79 13.30 13.78
N THR A 64 -17.02 12.22 13.94
CA THR A 64 -15.59 12.31 14.28
C THR A 64 -14.82 13.02 13.18
N GLY A 65 -15.08 12.65 11.91
CA GLY A 65 -14.48 13.30 10.75
C GLY A 65 -14.81 14.78 10.65
N PHE A 66 -16.05 15.18 10.98
CA PHE A 66 -16.46 16.59 11.00
C PHE A 66 -15.66 17.40 12.02
N VAL A 67 -15.24 16.82 13.14
CA VAL A 67 -14.46 17.52 14.17
C VAL A 67 -12.97 17.54 13.83
N GLU A 68 -12.42 16.40 13.44
CA GLU A 68 -10.98 16.17 13.39
C GLU A 68 -10.33 16.51 12.05
N ARG A 69 -11.06 16.41 10.93
CA ARG A 69 -10.47 16.61 9.59
C ARG A 69 -10.35 18.08 9.24
N ASP A 70 -9.42 18.41 8.35
CA ASP A 70 -9.29 19.76 7.81
C ASP A 70 -10.35 20.01 6.72
N LEU A 71 -11.52 20.51 7.12
CA LEU A 71 -12.62 20.84 6.21
C LEU A 71 -12.55 22.32 5.85
N ASP A 72 -12.12 22.61 4.63
CA ASP A 72 -12.11 23.97 4.10
C ASP A 72 -13.52 24.34 3.58
N PRO A 73 -14.27 25.24 4.26
CA PRO A 73 -15.62 25.61 3.83
C PRO A 73 -15.62 26.27 2.46
N LEU A 74 -14.52 26.89 2.02
CA LEU A 74 -14.43 27.52 0.70
C LEU A 74 -14.48 26.51 -0.45
N LYS A 75 -14.08 25.26 -0.18
CA LYS A 75 -14.15 24.15 -1.15
C LYS A 75 -15.52 23.46 -1.16
N LEU A 76 -16.36 23.72 -0.17
CA LEU A 76 -17.74 23.22 -0.12
C LEU A 76 -18.67 24.08 -0.97
N HIS A 77 -19.66 23.43 -1.60
CA HIS A 77 -20.76 24.11 -2.25
C HIS A 77 -21.48 25.01 -1.23
N ALA A 78 -21.92 26.20 -1.65
CA ALA A 78 -22.48 27.20 -0.73
C ALA A 78 -23.66 26.66 0.10
N GLY A 79 -24.52 25.83 -0.50
CA GLY A 79 -25.63 25.19 0.19
C GLY A 79 -25.21 24.14 1.24
N SER A 80 -24.05 23.52 1.08
CA SER A 80 -23.50 22.49 1.97
C SER A 80 -22.77 23.10 3.18
N ARG A 81 -22.68 24.43 3.27
CA ARG A 81 -22.10 25.13 4.44
C ARG A 81 -23.11 25.28 5.59
N SER A 82 -23.94 24.27 5.78
CA SER A 82 -25.08 24.24 6.68
C SER A 82 -25.28 22.81 7.21
N PHE A 83 -26.31 22.59 8.03
CA PHE A 83 -26.67 21.25 8.50
C PHE A 83 -27.01 20.29 7.35
N ARG A 84 -27.28 20.82 6.14
CA ARG A 84 -27.41 20.02 4.92
C ARG A 84 -26.21 19.13 4.66
N LEU A 85 -25.00 19.50 5.08
CA LEU A 85 -23.82 18.65 4.91
C LEU A 85 -24.04 17.24 5.50
N PHE A 86 -24.77 17.14 6.60
CA PHE A 86 -25.06 15.90 7.30
C PHE A 86 -26.12 15.03 6.61
N THR A 87 -26.73 15.53 5.52
CA THR A 87 -27.59 14.73 4.64
C THR A 87 -26.89 14.33 3.34
N GLU A 88 -25.64 14.77 3.12
CA GLU A 88 -24.90 14.55 1.89
C GLU A 88 -24.00 13.30 2.01
N VAL A 89 -24.61 12.10 1.99
CA VAL A 89 -23.89 10.82 2.12
C VAL A 89 -22.72 10.70 1.14
N ALA A 90 -22.91 11.09 -0.12
CA ALA A 90 -21.86 11.06 -1.14
C ALA A 90 -20.64 11.92 -0.75
N PHE A 91 -20.84 13.08 -0.10
CA PHE A 91 -19.73 13.87 0.41
C PHE A 91 -18.94 13.07 1.43
N TRP A 92 -19.60 12.52 2.45
CA TRP A 92 -18.94 11.75 3.52
C TRP A 92 -18.22 10.51 3.00
N LEU A 93 -18.88 9.72 2.14
CA LEU A 93 -18.25 8.55 1.53
C LEU A 93 -17.06 8.94 0.65
N SER A 94 -17.13 10.06 -0.09
CA SER A 94 -15.98 10.56 -0.87
C SER A 94 -14.79 10.93 0.02
N GLN A 95 -15.05 11.38 1.26
CA GLN A 95 -13.99 11.65 2.23
C GLN A 95 -13.38 10.35 2.78
N LYS A 96 -14.09 9.21 2.73
CA LYS A 96 -13.59 7.90 3.19
C LYS A 96 -12.77 7.21 2.11
N VAL A 97 -13.32 7.09 0.90
CA VAL A 97 -12.73 6.27 -0.17
C VAL A 97 -12.10 7.09 -1.31
N GLY A 98 -12.33 8.41 -1.34
CA GLY A 98 -11.95 9.29 -2.44
C GLY A 98 -13.00 9.36 -3.56
N ALA A 99 -13.10 10.52 -4.21
CA ALA A 99 -14.14 10.79 -5.23
C ALA A 99 -14.14 9.79 -6.40
N ARG A 100 -12.96 9.42 -6.92
CA ARG A 100 -12.83 8.44 -8.01
C ARG A 100 -13.18 7.01 -7.59
N ALA A 101 -12.99 6.66 -6.33
CA ALA A 101 -13.40 5.36 -5.83
C ALA A 101 -14.92 5.34 -5.62
N LEU A 102 -15.48 6.39 -5.03
CA LEU A 102 -16.93 6.56 -4.88
C LEU A 102 -17.67 6.41 -6.21
N GLU A 103 -17.22 7.10 -7.26
CA GLU A 103 -17.83 6.98 -8.60
C GLU A 103 -17.82 5.54 -9.14
N ARG A 104 -16.75 4.78 -8.88
CA ARG A 104 -16.66 3.37 -9.30
C ARG A 104 -17.61 2.50 -8.50
N LEU A 105 -17.61 2.63 -7.16
CA LEU A 105 -18.46 1.85 -6.27
C LEU A 105 -19.96 2.08 -6.57
N LEU A 106 -20.36 3.33 -6.84
CA LEU A 106 -21.75 3.65 -7.21
C LEU A 106 -22.16 3.18 -8.61
N ARG A 107 -21.21 2.89 -9.52
CA ARG A 107 -21.48 2.41 -10.89
C ARG A 107 -21.72 0.91 -10.97
N VAL A 108 -21.04 0.11 -10.12
CA VAL A 108 -21.09 -1.36 -10.15
C VAL A 108 -22.52 -1.91 -10.03
N ARG A 109 -23.45 -1.15 -9.43
CA ARG A 109 -24.85 -1.58 -9.26
C ARG A 109 -25.86 -0.96 -10.26
N ARG A 110 -25.46 0.06 -11.03
CA ARG A 110 -26.39 0.79 -11.92
C ARG A 110 -26.63 0.12 -13.27
N ASP A 111 -25.85 -0.89 -13.65
CA ASP A 111 -25.94 -1.50 -14.97
C ASP A 111 -26.03 -3.05 -14.88
N PRO A 112 -27.25 -3.62 -14.80
CA PRO A 112 -27.43 -5.07 -14.82
C PRO A 112 -27.32 -5.68 -16.24
N ALA A 113 -27.03 -4.88 -17.28
CA ALA A 113 -27.20 -5.30 -18.67
C ALA A 113 -25.91 -5.45 -19.50
N ASN A 114 -24.71 -5.20 -18.94
CA ASN A 114 -23.46 -5.26 -19.71
C ASN A 114 -22.36 -6.07 -18.98
N PRO A 115 -22.26 -7.39 -19.22
CA PRO A 115 -21.30 -8.25 -18.52
C PRO A 115 -19.85 -8.14 -19.03
N GLU A 116 -19.57 -7.38 -20.09
CA GLU A 116 -18.28 -7.42 -20.79
C GLU A 116 -17.27 -6.34 -20.38
N ASP A 117 -17.61 -5.45 -19.44
CA ASP A 117 -16.66 -4.48 -18.83
C ASP A 117 -16.36 -4.80 -17.35
N LEU A 118 -16.55 -6.07 -16.95
CA LEU A 118 -16.05 -6.59 -15.68
C LEU A 118 -14.51 -6.74 -15.74
N PRO A 119 -13.69 -5.98 -14.99
CA PRO A 119 -12.56 -6.64 -14.37
C PRO A 119 -13.17 -7.73 -13.48
N GLY A 120 -12.67 -8.97 -13.62
CA GLY A 120 -13.25 -10.15 -12.99
C GLY A 120 -13.72 -9.92 -11.56
N ALA A 121 -14.84 -10.55 -11.21
CA ALA A 121 -15.39 -10.62 -9.87
C ALA A 121 -14.43 -11.36 -8.91
N GLU A 122 -13.29 -10.75 -8.62
CA GLU A 122 -12.32 -11.17 -7.62
C GLU A 122 -12.07 -10.00 -6.65
N ASP A 123 -12.44 -10.26 -5.38
CA ASP A 123 -11.97 -9.65 -4.15
C ASP A 123 -12.46 -8.24 -3.75
N VAL A 124 -13.75 -8.13 -3.46
CA VAL A 124 -14.18 -7.33 -2.28
C VAL A 124 -14.01 -8.23 -1.06
N TRP A 125 -12.83 -8.20 -0.48
CA TRP A 125 -12.48 -8.95 0.73
C TRP A 125 -12.87 -8.17 1.97
N ASP A 126 -13.70 -8.77 2.83
CA ASP A 126 -13.88 -8.35 4.21
C ASP A 126 -12.57 -8.63 4.98
N PRO A 127 -11.86 -7.60 5.49
CA PRO A 127 -10.74 -7.86 6.40
C PRO A 127 -11.28 -8.69 7.57
N PRO A 128 -10.68 -9.84 7.90
CA PRO A 128 -11.12 -10.63 9.04
C PRO A 128 -11.14 -9.71 10.27
N GLU A 129 -12.26 -9.73 11.00
CA GLU A 129 -12.50 -8.95 12.23
C GLU A 129 -11.22 -8.91 13.04
N ALA A 130 -10.53 -7.77 13.04
CA ALA A 130 -9.15 -7.70 13.47
C ALA A 130 -9.01 -8.11 14.95
N PRO A 131 -8.37 -9.25 15.28
CA PRO A 131 -7.89 -9.48 16.63
C PRO A 131 -6.47 -8.92 16.70
N ALA A 132 -6.23 -7.63 16.39
CA ALA A 132 -4.89 -7.23 15.91
C ALA A 132 -4.43 -5.76 16.00
N SER A 133 -5.07 -4.84 16.74
CA SER A 133 -4.67 -3.41 16.69
C SER A 133 -3.22 -3.12 17.15
N LEU A 134 -2.70 -3.88 18.13
CA LEU A 134 -1.31 -3.74 18.59
C LEU A 134 -0.30 -4.38 17.62
N ARG A 135 -0.59 -5.59 17.10
CA ARG A 135 0.32 -6.33 16.20
C ARG A 135 0.49 -5.66 14.84
N LEU A 136 -0.57 -5.07 14.29
CA LEU A 136 -0.47 -4.30 13.04
C LEU A 136 0.36 -3.03 13.21
N LYS A 137 0.30 -2.39 14.39
CA LYS A 137 1.15 -1.25 14.71
C LYS A 137 2.62 -1.65 14.80
N ASP A 138 2.93 -2.78 15.41
CA ASP A 138 4.30 -3.32 15.47
C ASP A 138 4.85 -3.61 14.07
N LEU A 139 4.04 -4.24 13.20
CA LEU A 139 4.39 -4.43 11.79
C LEU A 139 4.61 -3.09 11.07
N GLN A 140 3.71 -2.12 11.25
CA GLN A 140 3.86 -0.79 10.67
C GLN A 140 5.17 -0.12 11.11
N GLU A 141 5.54 -0.21 12.38
CA GLU A 141 6.79 0.33 12.92
C GLU A 141 8.01 -0.38 12.35
N ARG A 142 7.98 -1.71 12.18
CA ARG A 142 9.04 -2.47 11.51
C ARG A 142 9.19 -2.07 10.06
N LEU A 143 8.09 -1.99 9.30
CA LEU A 143 8.10 -1.55 7.91
C LEU A 143 8.64 -0.12 7.77
N ALA A 144 8.25 0.80 8.66
CA ALA A 144 8.75 2.17 8.67
C ALA A 144 10.24 2.24 8.99
N ARG A 145 10.74 1.39 9.89
CA ARG A 145 12.17 1.27 10.20
C ARG A 145 12.95 0.75 9.00
N THR A 146 12.48 -0.31 8.36
CA THR A 146 13.10 -0.86 7.14
C THR A 146 13.08 0.16 6.00
N LEU A 147 12.02 0.96 5.85
CA LEU A 147 11.96 2.00 4.82
C LEU A 147 13.00 3.10 5.05
N ARG A 148 13.21 3.50 6.32
CA ARG A 148 14.30 4.42 6.70
C ARG A 148 15.66 3.83 6.35
N GLU A 149 15.87 2.55 6.65
CA GLU A 149 17.10 1.86 6.29
C GLU A 149 17.31 1.78 4.77
N LEU A 150 16.27 1.46 3.99
CA LEU A 150 16.32 1.47 2.53
C LEU A 150 16.73 2.85 2.01
N ARG A 151 16.14 3.93 2.54
CA ARG A 151 16.52 5.30 2.21
C ARG A 151 18.00 5.60 2.49
N HIS A 152 18.56 5.08 3.58
CA HIS A 152 19.99 5.27 3.90
C HIS A 152 20.92 4.44 3.01
N ARG A 153 20.43 3.34 2.45
CA ARG A 153 21.21 2.39 1.66
C ARG A 153 21.01 2.52 0.15
N THR A 154 20.09 3.36 -0.31
CA THR A 154 19.72 3.51 -1.73
C THR A 154 19.38 4.96 -2.08
N CYS A 155 19.06 5.23 -3.35
CA CYS A 155 18.61 6.54 -3.81
C CYS A 155 17.11 6.78 -3.53
N ALA A 156 16.69 8.04 -3.60
CA ALA A 156 15.32 8.45 -3.31
C ALA A 156 14.28 7.84 -4.27
N ASP A 157 14.63 7.66 -5.54
CA ASP A 157 13.73 7.09 -6.55
C ASP A 157 13.35 5.65 -6.22
N LEU A 158 14.29 4.83 -5.73
CA LEU A 158 13.97 3.45 -5.31
C LEU A 158 12.99 3.43 -4.13
N VAL A 159 13.11 4.37 -3.19
CA VAL A 159 12.11 4.53 -2.12
C VAL A 159 10.75 4.91 -2.72
N GLY A 160 10.72 5.82 -3.71
CA GLY A 160 9.50 6.17 -4.44
C GLY A 160 8.86 4.98 -5.16
N TYR A 161 9.65 4.17 -5.85
CA TYR A 161 9.16 2.95 -6.51
C TYR A 161 8.63 1.93 -5.51
N TRP A 162 9.24 1.81 -4.32
CA TRP A 162 8.69 0.99 -3.25
C TRP A 162 7.32 1.51 -2.80
N LEU A 163 7.20 2.81 -2.52
CA LEU A 163 5.97 3.45 -2.09
C LEU A 163 4.84 3.27 -3.12
N ARG A 164 5.16 3.46 -4.41
CA ARG A 164 4.24 3.22 -5.52
C ARG A 164 3.83 1.75 -5.58
N GLY A 165 4.79 0.85 -5.52
CA GLY A 165 4.53 -0.58 -5.55
C GLY A 165 3.60 -1.01 -4.41
N THR A 166 3.86 -0.58 -3.20
CA THR A 166 3.11 -1.05 -2.02
C THR A 166 1.84 -0.25 -1.73
N GLN A 167 1.47 0.72 -2.56
CA GLN A 167 0.35 1.63 -2.31
C GLN A 167 -0.95 0.90 -1.94
N ARG A 168 -1.41 -0.04 -2.78
CA ARG A 168 -2.66 -0.79 -2.54
C ARG A 168 -2.60 -1.63 -1.27
N LEU A 169 -1.46 -2.29 -1.03
CA LEU A 169 -1.29 -3.13 0.15
C LEU A 169 -1.25 -2.31 1.44
N ARG A 170 -0.60 -1.13 1.42
CA ARG A 170 -0.58 -0.20 2.56
C ARG A 170 -1.95 0.43 2.81
N ALA A 171 -2.67 0.83 1.77
CA ALA A 171 -4.03 1.35 1.90
C ALA A 171 -4.95 0.29 2.54
N ARG A 172 -4.84 -0.96 2.08
CA ARG A 172 -5.62 -2.09 2.59
C ARG A 172 -5.28 -2.44 4.05
N LEU A 173 -3.99 -2.56 4.39
CA LEU A 173 -3.58 -3.03 5.72
C LEU A 173 -3.57 -1.93 6.80
N PHE A 174 -3.39 -0.67 6.40
CA PHE A 174 -3.18 0.44 7.35
C PHE A 174 -4.11 1.63 7.14
N GLY A 175 -5.01 1.58 6.16
CA GLY A 175 -5.91 2.70 5.85
C GLY A 175 -5.17 3.95 5.34
N TRP A 176 -3.95 3.82 4.78
CA TRP A 176 -3.18 4.98 4.31
C TRP A 176 -3.80 5.59 3.06
N ASN A 177 -4.07 6.90 3.11
CA ASN A 177 -4.66 7.67 2.00
C ASN A 177 -3.80 7.61 0.73
N GLU A 178 -4.48 7.51 -0.44
CA GLU A 178 -3.85 7.43 -1.76
C GLU A 178 -3.30 8.78 -2.29
N GLU A 179 -3.45 9.88 -1.55
CA GLU A 179 -3.23 11.24 -2.04
C GLU A 179 -1.76 11.58 -2.34
N ALA A 180 -0.80 10.89 -1.71
CA ALA A 180 0.63 11.12 -1.95
C ALA A 180 1.13 10.31 -3.15
N GLN A 181 0.70 10.65 -4.36
CA GLN A 181 1.31 10.10 -5.58
C GLN A 181 2.70 10.69 -5.77
N VAL A 182 3.73 9.89 -5.50
CA VAL A 182 5.11 10.22 -5.90
C VAL A 182 5.16 10.24 -7.42
N GLN A 183 5.31 11.44 -7.99
CA GLN A 183 5.51 11.60 -9.42
C GLN A 183 6.91 11.10 -9.79
N HIS A 184 6.95 10.13 -10.69
CA HIS A 184 8.20 9.67 -11.29
C HIS A 184 8.28 10.16 -12.74
N PRO A 185 9.49 10.41 -13.28
CA PRO A 185 9.66 10.77 -14.67
C PRO A 185 9.02 9.72 -15.59
N ALA A 186 8.49 10.18 -16.73
CA ALA A 186 7.82 9.34 -17.70
C ALA A 186 8.78 8.24 -18.20
N THR A 187 8.54 7.00 -17.78
CA THR A 187 9.25 5.80 -18.24
C THR A 187 8.24 4.80 -18.78
N SER A 188 8.69 3.83 -19.58
CA SER A 188 7.80 2.79 -20.08
C SER A 188 7.22 1.96 -18.92
N LYS A 189 6.00 1.43 -19.10
CA LYS A 189 5.33 0.57 -18.11
C LYS A 189 6.23 -0.58 -17.66
N THR A 190 6.92 -1.23 -18.60
CA THR A 190 7.84 -2.34 -18.33
C THR A 190 9.02 -1.91 -17.44
N ARG A 191 9.65 -0.77 -17.72
CA ARG A 191 10.75 -0.25 -16.89
C ARG A 191 10.27 0.14 -15.50
N THR A 192 9.12 0.82 -15.42
CA THR A 192 8.49 1.14 -14.13
C THR A 192 8.26 -0.12 -13.30
N SER A 193 7.74 -1.20 -13.92
CA SER A 193 7.52 -2.48 -13.24
C SER A 193 8.84 -3.08 -12.72
N ALA A 194 9.89 -3.13 -13.56
CA ALA A 194 11.20 -3.61 -13.14
C ALA A 194 11.75 -2.84 -11.91
N HIS A 195 11.62 -1.51 -11.90
CA HIS A 195 12.06 -0.69 -10.76
C HIS A 195 11.22 -0.88 -9.50
N VAL A 196 9.91 -1.09 -9.62
CA VAL A 196 9.04 -1.46 -8.49
C VAL A 196 9.47 -2.79 -7.90
N HIS A 197 9.75 -3.80 -8.72
CA HIS A 197 10.18 -5.11 -8.27
C HIS A 197 11.58 -5.09 -7.65
N ASP A 198 12.52 -4.34 -8.22
CA ASP A 198 13.85 -4.09 -7.63
C ASP A 198 13.72 -3.45 -6.23
N ALA A 199 12.94 -2.38 -6.12
CA ALA A 199 12.73 -1.68 -4.86
C ALA A 199 12.09 -2.57 -3.78
N ARG A 200 11.07 -3.35 -4.14
CA ARG A 200 10.44 -4.33 -3.23
C ARG A 200 11.40 -5.43 -2.82
N PHE A 201 12.18 -5.98 -3.74
CA PHE A 201 13.19 -7.00 -3.45
C PHE A 201 14.23 -6.49 -2.45
N ARG A 202 14.79 -5.30 -2.70
CA ARG A 202 15.77 -4.70 -1.78
C ARG A 202 15.17 -4.42 -0.41
N PHE A 203 13.96 -3.88 -0.37
CA PHE A 203 13.25 -3.71 0.89
C PHE A 203 13.12 -5.02 1.65
N GLN A 204 12.71 -6.10 1.00
CA GLN A 204 12.54 -7.40 1.66
C GLN A 204 13.87 -8.02 2.14
N CYS A 205 14.96 -7.85 1.39
CA CYS A 205 16.27 -8.29 1.86
C CYS A 205 16.68 -7.59 3.16
N LEU A 206 16.38 -6.29 3.29
CA LEU A 206 16.63 -5.53 4.52
C LEU A 206 15.67 -5.93 5.64
N HIS A 207 14.38 -6.05 5.32
CA HIS A 207 13.34 -6.42 6.29
C HIS A 207 13.64 -7.78 6.94
N GLN A 208 14.10 -8.74 6.14
CA GLN A 208 14.41 -10.10 6.57
C GLN A 208 15.85 -10.28 7.04
N GLY A 209 16.65 -9.20 7.11
CA GLY A 209 18.02 -9.25 7.63
C GLY A 209 19.00 -10.08 6.78
N LEU A 210 18.74 -10.29 5.49
CA LEU A 210 19.51 -11.24 4.65
C LEU A 210 20.93 -10.77 4.28
N LEU A 211 21.34 -9.60 4.73
CA LEU A 211 22.67 -9.03 4.46
C LEU A 211 23.63 -9.13 5.65
N GLN A 212 23.24 -9.82 6.72
CA GLN A 212 24.05 -9.98 7.94
C GLN A 212 25.37 -10.71 7.65
N ASP A 213 25.35 -11.74 6.80
CA ASP A 213 26.53 -12.55 6.48
C ASP A 213 27.35 -12.01 5.29
N ALA A 214 27.14 -10.75 4.90
CA ALA A 214 27.85 -10.16 3.76
C ALA A 214 29.37 -9.97 3.99
N GLU A 215 29.87 -10.21 5.20
CA GLU A 215 31.30 -10.13 5.52
C GLU A 215 32.03 -11.46 5.28
N THR A 216 31.31 -12.57 5.33
CA THR A 216 31.84 -13.93 5.19
C THR A 216 31.58 -14.53 3.80
N HIS A 217 30.65 -13.95 3.03
CA HIS A 217 30.33 -14.39 1.68
C HIS A 217 30.67 -13.32 0.62
N PRO A 218 31.66 -13.55 -0.27
CA PRO A 218 32.08 -12.55 -1.25
C PRO A 218 30.97 -12.17 -2.25
N GLU A 219 30.07 -13.10 -2.56
CA GLU A 219 28.91 -12.86 -3.41
C GLU A 219 27.93 -11.87 -2.76
N LEU A 220 27.62 -12.08 -1.48
CA LEU A 220 26.76 -11.18 -0.70
C LEU A 220 27.44 -9.83 -0.44
N ALA A 221 28.77 -9.81 -0.23
CA ALA A 221 29.55 -8.60 -0.13
C ALA A 221 29.41 -7.75 -1.41
N ALA A 222 29.55 -8.37 -2.58
CA ALA A 222 29.43 -7.71 -3.86
C ALA A 222 28.01 -7.18 -4.09
N THR A 223 26.98 -7.98 -3.82
CA THR A 223 25.58 -7.55 -3.91
C THR A 223 25.25 -6.42 -2.95
N ARG A 224 25.76 -6.46 -1.71
CA ARG A 224 25.64 -5.37 -0.74
C ARG A 224 26.25 -4.09 -1.29
N GLU A 225 27.46 -4.16 -1.83
CA GLU A 225 28.15 -3.01 -2.42
C GLU A 225 27.45 -2.46 -3.68
N MET A 226 26.81 -3.30 -4.48
CA MET A 226 26.13 -2.90 -5.72
C MET A 226 24.72 -2.34 -5.48
N LEU A 227 23.90 -3.02 -4.66
CA LEU A 227 22.47 -2.75 -4.52
C LEU A 227 22.10 -2.03 -3.21
N PHE A 228 22.92 -2.15 -2.16
CA PHE A 228 22.59 -1.70 -0.80
C PHE A 228 23.59 -0.67 -0.26
N ARG A 229 24.23 0.05 -1.18
CA ARG A 229 25.02 1.25 -0.90
C ARG A 229 24.40 2.43 -1.65
N PRO A 230 24.53 3.66 -1.11
CA PRO A 230 24.06 4.87 -1.79
C PRO A 230 24.52 4.89 -3.25
N CYS A 231 23.56 5.09 -4.15
CA CYS A 231 23.76 5.21 -5.58
C CYS A 231 23.22 6.55 -6.07
N ALA A 232 23.59 6.94 -7.29
CA ALA A 232 23.01 8.11 -7.93
C ALA A 232 21.51 7.89 -8.17
N ASN A 233 20.74 8.99 -8.17
CA ASN A 233 19.30 8.97 -8.44
C ASN A 233 19.03 8.86 -9.95
N GLU A 234 19.63 7.85 -10.58
CA GLU A 234 19.58 7.61 -12.02
C GLU A 234 19.60 6.11 -12.35
N VAL A 235 19.02 5.75 -13.49
CA VAL A 235 18.98 4.37 -13.97
C VAL A 235 20.37 3.95 -14.50
N PRO A 236 20.86 2.74 -14.18
CA PRO A 236 20.24 1.74 -13.31
C PRO A 236 20.61 2.03 -11.86
N TYR A 237 19.61 2.13 -10.96
CA TYR A 237 19.74 2.57 -9.55
C TYR A 237 20.64 1.67 -8.67
N ARG A 238 21.90 1.49 -9.03
CA ARG A 238 22.89 0.58 -8.47
C ARG A 238 24.29 1.12 -8.75
N ARG A 239 25.27 0.75 -7.93
CA ARG A 239 26.64 1.23 -8.12
C ARG A 239 27.30 0.57 -9.33
N PRO A 240 28.13 1.30 -10.10
CA PRO A 240 28.87 0.72 -11.21
C PRO A 240 29.80 -0.41 -10.74
N ALA A 241 29.86 -1.49 -11.51
CA ALA A 241 30.68 -2.68 -11.16
C ALA A 241 32.17 -2.38 -10.93
N ARG A 242 32.71 -1.32 -11.53
CA ARG A 242 34.08 -0.86 -11.26
C ARG A 242 34.25 -0.37 -9.82
N GLN A 243 33.28 0.40 -9.31
CA GLN A 243 33.29 0.87 -7.93
C GLN A 243 33.09 -0.29 -6.95
N VAL A 244 32.24 -1.25 -7.31
CA VAL A 244 32.04 -2.49 -6.53
C VAL A 244 33.34 -3.27 -6.42
N ALA A 245 34.02 -3.52 -7.54
CA ALA A 245 35.31 -4.23 -7.55
C ALA A 245 36.37 -3.54 -6.69
N GLN A 246 36.39 -2.20 -6.67
CA GLN A 246 37.32 -1.42 -5.84
C GLN A 246 36.98 -1.43 -4.34
N ALA A 247 35.71 -1.63 -3.99
CA ALA A 247 35.25 -1.65 -2.60
C ALA A 247 35.38 -3.04 -1.94
N LEU A 248 35.52 -4.11 -2.74
CA LEU A 248 35.70 -5.47 -2.23
C LEU A 248 37.13 -5.68 -1.71
N PRO A 249 37.33 -6.59 -0.73
CA PRO A 249 38.66 -6.93 -0.24
C PRO A 249 39.60 -7.38 -1.37
N SER A 250 40.89 -7.07 -1.21
CA SER A 250 41.91 -7.42 -2.20
C SER A 250 41.90 -8.92 -2.49
N GLY A 251 41.89 -9.29 -3.77
CA GLY A 251 41.87 -10.68 -4.22
C GLY A 251 40.46 -11.29 -4.39
N VAL A 252 39.40 -10.64 -3.91
CA VAL A 252 38.01 -11.14 -4.09
C VAL A 252 37.51 -10.92 -5.51
N ALA A 253 37.75 -9.75 -6.10
CA ALA A 253 37.37 -9.43 -7.47
C ALA A 253 38.56 -8.84 -8.24
N LYS A 254 38.96 -9.51 -9.31
CA LYS A 254 40.05 -9.09 -10.22
C LYS A 254 39.63 -7.98 -11.18
N GLY A 255 38.35 -7.60 -11.18
CA GLY A 255 37.85 -6.49 -11.98
C GLY A 255 36.32 -6.42 -12.11
N PRO A 256 35.80 -5.51 -12.94
CA PRO A 256 34.36 -5.25 -13.06
C PRO A 256 33.54 -6.46 -13.51
N ARG A 257 34.10 -7.33 -14.35
CA ARG A 257 33.41 -8.55 -14.82
C ARG A 257 33.18 -9.54 -13.69
N GLU A 258 34.21 -9.77 -12.87
CA GLU A 258 34.11 -10.66 -11.71
C GLU A 258 33.18 -10.08 -10.64
N ALA A 259 33.24 -8.77 -10.39
CA ALA A 259 32.29 -8.11 -9.50
C ALA A 259 30.84 -8.29 -9.97
N ARG A 260 30.55 -8.17 -11.27
CA ARG A 260 29.20 -8.46 -11.81
C ARG A 260 28.79 -9.92 -11.60
N ARG A 261 29.70 -10.87 -11.85
CA ARG A 261 29.44 -12.31 -11.60
C ARG A 261 29.06 -12.53 -10.13
N LEU A 262 29.88 -12.05 -9.20
CA LEU A 262 29.63 -12.14 -7.76
C LEU A 262 28.30 -11.48 -7.36
N CYS A 263 27.97 -10.32 -7.94
CA CYS A 263 26.69 -9.66 -7.67
C CYS A 263 25.47 -10.45 -8.17
N ARG A 264 25.59 -11.13 -9.32
CA ARG A 264 24.52 -12.00 -9.84
C ARG A 264 24.37 -13.24 -8.95
N GLU A 265 25.47 -13.84 -8.53
CA GLU A 265 25.47 -14.97 -7.59
C GLU A 265 24.87 -14.58 -6.24
N GLY A 266 25.27 -13.44 -5.67
CA GLY A 266 24.75 -12.96 -4.39
C GLY A 266 23.27 -12.59 -4.48
N SER A 267 22.84 -11.97 -5.59
CA SER A 267 21.42 -11.71 -5.84
C SER A 267 20.62 -13.02 -5.94
N ALA A 268 21.16 -14.05 -6.58
CA ALA A 268 20.53 -15.36 -6.65
C ALA A 268 20.41 -16.04 -5.27
N LEU A 269 21.43 -15.93 -4.41
CA LEU A 269 21.38 -16.41 -3.03
C LEU A 269 20.26 -15.72 -2.22
N LEU A 270 20.16 -14.39 -2.33
CA LEU A 270 19.11 -13.62 -1.66
C LEU A 270 17.71 -13.99 -2.17
N VAL A 271 17.55 -14.17 -3.49
CA VAL A 271 16.28 -14.65 -4.07
C VAL A 271 15.91 -16.03 -3.52
N ARG A 272 16.85 -16.98 -3.46
CA ARG A 272 16.61 -18.30 -2.86
C ARG A 272 16.19 -18.22 -1.40
N ALA A 273 16.87 -17.40 -0.61
CA ALA A 273 16.52 -17.21 0.79
C ALA A 273 15.08 -16.68 0.97
N LEU A 274 14.67 -15.71 0.13
CA LEU A 274 13.29 -15.22 0.14
C LEU A 274 12.30 -16.28 -0.37
N LEU A 275 12.62 -17.03 -1.43
CA LEU A 275 11.79 -18.13 -1.95
C LEU A 275 11.55 -19.18 -0.85
N THR A 276 12.59 -19.58 -0.13
CA THR A 276 12.47 -20.51 1.00
C THR A 276 11.58 -19.95 2.09
N ARG A 277 11.75 -18.67 2.44
CA ARG A 277 10.97 -18.02 3.51
C ARG A 277 9.48 -17.88 3.18
N PHE A 278 9.13 -17.70 1.91
CA PHE A 278 7.75 -17.52 1.46
C PHE A 278 7.13 -18.77 0.82
N ALA A 279 7.77 -19.94 0.98
CA ALA A 279 7.29 -21.21 0.43
C ALA A 279 5.99 -21.70 1.10
N SER A 280 5.77 -21.34 2.37
CA SER A 280 4.56 -21.66 3.13
C SER A 280 3.78 -20.40 3.47
N ILE A 281 2.46 -20.49 3.40
CA ILE A 281 1.53 -19.45 3.84
C ILE A 281 1.38 -19.56 5.37
N PRO A 282 1.60 -18.48 6.13
CA PRO A 282 1.24 -18.43 7.54
C PRO A 282 -0.28 -18.47 7.71
N GLU A 283 -0.76 -19.20 8.71
CA GLU A 283 -2.19 -19.45 8.93
C GLU A 283 -2.95 -18.12 9.13
N GLU A 284 -2.55 -17.28 10.09
CA GLU A 284 -3.28 -16.05 10.40
C GLU A 284 -2.40 -14.90 10.95
N GLY A 285 -2.96 -13.68 10.92
CA GLY A 285 -2.47 -12.53 11.65
C GLY A 285 -1.31 -11.75 11.01
N GLU A 286 -0.38 -11.31 11.86
CA GLU A 286 0.72 -10.42 11.49
C GLU A 286 1.70 -11.05 10.51
N GLU A 287 2.01 -12.33 10.70
CA GLU A 287 2.90 -13.09 9.82
C GLU A 287 2.30 -13.21 8.41
N ARG A 288 0.98 -13.34 8.29
CA ARG A 288 0.28 -13.37 7.00
C ARG A 288 0.38 -12.02 6.29
N ALA A 289 0.21 -10.91 7.00
CA ALA A 289 0.39 -9.57 6.44
C ALA A 289 1.85 -9.31 6.00
N GLU A 290 2.82 -9.71 6.81
CA GLU A 290 4.24 -9.64 6.45
C GLU A 290 4.57 -10.52 5.24
N TRP A 291 4.00 -11.72 5.18
CA TRP A 291 4.12 -12.63 4.06
C TRP A 291 3.58 -12.01 2.77
N MET A 292 2.43 -11.31 2.80
CA MET A 292 1.89 -10.63 1.62
C MET A 292 2.86 -9.56 1.06
N PHE A 293 3.46 -8.76 1.94
CA PHE A 293 4.50 -7.80 1.55
C PHE A 293 5.72 -8.50 0.94
N GLY A 294 6.11 -9.62 1.53
CA GLY A 294 7.22 -10.47 1.10
C GLY A 294 7.01 -11.05 -0.29
N ARG A 295 5.88 -11.74 -0.46
CA ARG A 295 5.51 -12.46 -1.66
C ARG A 295 5.41 -11.56 -2.89
N GLN A 296 4.87 -10.34 -2.75
CA GLN A 296 4.77 -9.37 -3.84
C GLN A 296 6.12 -8.84 -4.34
N ALA A 297 7.20 -9.04 -3.57
CA ALA A 297 8.56 -8.72 -4.00
C ALA A 297 9.16 -9.80 -4.93
N LEU A 298 8.55 -10.99 -4.98
CA LEU A 298 9.01 -12.12 -5.80
C LEU A 298 8.08 -12.30 -7.00
N ALA A 299 8.52 -11.87 -8.18
CA ALA A 299 7.81 -12.09 -9.44
C ALA A 299 8.83 -12.31 -10.57
N PRO A 300 8.41 -12.77 -11.76
CA PRO A 300 9.33 -12.96 -12.88
C PRO A 300 10.08 -11.66 -13.21
N MET A 301 9.42 -10.53 -13.02
CA MET A 301 10.01 -9.19 -13.17
C MET A 301 11.14 -8.90 -12.15
N THR A 302 11.14 -9.54 -10.98
CA THR A 302 12.25 -9.48 -10.02
C THR A 302 13.51 -10.14 -10.59
N LEU A 303 13.36 -11.27 -11.28
CA LEU A 303 14.50 -11.92 -11.96
C LEU A 303 15.03 -11.05 -13.10
N ASN A 304 14.15 -10.41 -13.87
CA ASN A 304 14.53 -9.42 -14.90
C ASN A 304 15.32 -8.25 -14.29
N ALA A 305 14.79 -7.63 -13.24
CA ALA A 305 15.41 -6.49 -12.57
C ALA A 305 16.83 -6.81 -12.02
N LEU A 306 17.06 -8.06 -11.64
CA LEU A 306 18.34 -8.55 -11.11
C LEU A 306 19.25 -9.21 -12.15
N GLU A 307 18.87 -9.23 -13.43
CA GLU A 307 19.62 -9.90 -14.51
C GLU A 307 19.82 -11.41 -14.24
N LEU A 308 18.75 -12.09 -13.79
CA LEU A 308 18.71 -13.52 -13.44
C LEU A 308 17.69 -14.32 -14.27
N GLU A 309 17.26 -13.78 -15.41
CA GLU A 309 16.24 -14.38 -16.29
C GLU A 309 16.65 -15.75 -16.84
N ASP A 310 17.96 -15.96 -16.97
CA ASP A 310 18.63 -17.18 -17.43
C ASP A 310 18.70 -18.28 -16.35
N ARG A 311 18.30 -17.99 -15.10
CA ARG A 311 18.26 -18.96 -13.99
C ARG A 311 16.93 -19.70 -13.98
N GLU A 312 16.80 -20.70 -14.84
CA GLU A 312 15.62 -21.58 -14.96
C GLU A 312 15.16 -22.11 -13.58
N GLU A 313 16.10 -22.51 -12.74
CA GLU A 313 15.79 -23.08 -11.43
C GLU A 313 15.11 -22.08 -10.48
N LEU A 314 15.45 -20.78 -10.54
CA LEU A 314 14.78 -19.76 -9.74
C LEU A 314 13.39 -19.46 -10.28
N ARG A 315 13.21 -19.52 -11.60
CA ARG A 315 11.90 -19.34 -12.25
C ARG A 315 10.94 -20.46 -11.88
N ILE A 316 11.40 -21.72 -11.88
CA ILE A 316 10.60 -22.87 -11.44
C ILE A 316 10.18 -22.71 -9.97
N GLN A 317 11.13 -22.39 -9.08
CA GLN A 317 10.81 -22.20 -7.66
C GLN A 317 9.84 -21.04 -7.43
N LEU A 318 9.98 -19.96 -8.20
CA LEU A 318 9.10 -18.81 -8.12
C LEU A 318 7.66 -19.14 -8.58
N GLN A 319 7.52 -19.94 -9.63
CA GLN A 319 6.21 -20.42 -10.11
C GLN A 319 5.54 -21.38 -9.13
N ALA A 320 6.34 -22.10 -8.33
CA ALA A 320 5.84 -22.98 -7.28
C ALA A 320 5.37 -22.23 -6.02
N LEU A 321 5.69 -20.94 -5.87
CA LEU A 321 5.19 -20.16 -4.74
C LEU A 321 3.67 -19.95 -4.86
N PRO A 322 2.91 -20.08 -3.76
CA PRO A 322 1.48 -19.81 -3.79
C PRO A 322 1.23 -18.35 -4.24
N PRO A 323 0.21 -18.10 -5.06
CA PRO A 323 -0.04 -16.77 -5.56
C PRO A 323 -0.42 -15.84 -4.39
N PRO A 324 0.01 -14.57 -4.40
CA PRO A 324 -0.38 -13.62 -3.36
C PRO A 324 -1.91 -13.47 -3.25
N GLU A 325 -2.65 -13.78 -4.32
CA GLU A 325 -4.11 -13.79 -4.41
C GLU A 325 -4.77 -15.03 -3.79
N ALA A 326 -4.07 -16.16 -3.60
CA ALA A 326 -4.67 -17.35 -2.96
C ALA A 326 -5.15 -17.07 -1.53
N LEU A 327 -4.56 -16.06 -0.87
CA LEU A 327 -4.95 -15.62 0.47
C LEU A 327 -6.23 -14.79 0.50
N LEU A 328 -6.72 -14.38 -0.67
CA LEU A 328 -7.90 -13.55 -0.84
C LEU A 328 -9.17 -14.36 -1.10
N GLN A 329 -9.03 -15.64 -1.43
CA GLN A 329 -10.16 -16.52 -1.74
C GLN A 329 -10.63 -17.35 -0.52
N GLU A 330 -9.85 -17.43 0.56
CA GLU A 330 -10.10 -18.33 1.70
C GLU A 330 -10.85 -17.72 2.91
N ALA A 331 -11.19 -16.42 2.89
CA ALA A 331 -12.10 -15.81 3.87
C ALA A 331 -13.23 -15.02 3.21
N SER A 332 -13.66 -15.49 2.03
CA SER A 332 -14.99 -15.24 1.46
C SER A 332 -15.88 -16.45 1.71
#